data_AF-A0A9P4PFX2-F1
#
_entry.id   AF-A0A9P4PFX2-F1
#
_cell.length_a   1.000
_cell.length_b   1.000
_cell.length_c   1.000
_cell.angle_alpha   90.00
_cell.angle_beta   90.00
_cell.angle_gamma   90.00
#
_symmetry.space_group_name_H-M   'P 1'
#
loop_
_entity.id
_entity.type
_entity.pdbx_description
1 polymer ?
#
loop_
_entity_poly.entity_id
_entity_poly.type
_entity_poly.pdbx_seq_one_letter_code
_entity_poly.pdbx_strand_id
1 'polypeptide(L)'
;MVPESQYCEMKAVIPEVKQLFQSRRYIQCANVCERFLSRHHDEIHPVHRVYLHFYFALVHDTMARETTLKHRSAGLELAEQHYCAAIDILTPSEPYNLDDILSPVSPTPEYLGVAGFRRNSRLSFRSATSSTGSDDEDRAWDRVDSPYDNAPSRTHSFRTGRPRPTPITTVDASRAYHEDRFSAELFALLPLLHTHLRGVNELKSEMPTPRGSFSRSRTSIWSLRPQSRDSTGSDESELDQVRSSRKDVNFRPRFDPAGVRKLCNEALAEL
;
A
#
# COMPACT_ATOMS: atom_id res chain seq x y z
N MET A 1 10.66 18.40 -12.29
CA MET A 1 10.45 17.70 -13.56
C MET A 1 11.18 16.36 -13.47
N VAL A 2 10.52 15.26 -13.80
CA VAL A 2 11.13 13.92 -13.77
C VAL A 2 12.14 13.81 -14.92
N PRO A 3 13.39 13.36 -14.68
CA PRO A 3 14.36 13.15 -15.75
C PRO A 3 13.90 12.03 -16.70
N GLU A 4 14.15 12.21 -17.99
CA GLU A 4 13.71 11.28 -19.05
C GLU A 4 14.28 9.86 -18.87
N SER A 5 15.48 9.74 -18.31
CA SER A 5 16.10 8.45 -17.98
C SER A 5 15.26 7.63 -16.99
N GLN A 6 14.74 8.27 -15.94
CA GLN A 6 13.90 7.61 -14.95
C GLN A 6 12.53 7.25 -15.52
N TYR A 7 11.97 8.09 -16.39
CA TYR A 7 10.74 7.77 -17.09
C TYR A 7 10.89 6.51 -17.96
N CYS A 8 12.00 6.41 -18.71
CA CYS A 8 12.32 5.22 -19.50
C CYS A 8 12.53 3.98 -18.64
N GLU A 9 13.21 4.10 -17.50
CA GLU A 9 13.38 3.02 -16.53
C GLU A 9 12.03 2.53 -16.00
N MET A 10 11.16 3.44 -15.53
CA MET A 10 9.83 3.08 -15.03
C MET A 10 8.97 2.42 -16.11
N LYS A 11 9.08 2.88 -17.36
CA LYS A 11 8.37 2.28 -18.50
C LYS A 11 8.79 0.82 -18.74
N ALA A 12 10.03 0.45 -18.46
CA ALA A 12 10.51 -0.93 -18.56
C ALA A 12 10.07 -1.82 -17.39
N VAL A 13 9.87 -1.22 -16.20
CA VAL A 13 9.48 -1.93 -14.98
C VAL A 13 8.01 -2.36 -14.99
N ILE A 14 7.10 -1.54 -15.52
CA ILE A 14 5.66 -1.85 -15.51
C ILE A 14 5.33 -3.20 -16.20
N PRO A 15 5.88 -3.54 -17.38
CA PRO A 15 5.73 -4.87 -17.98
C PRO A 15 6.24 -6.01 -17.09
N GLU A 16 7.37 -5.82 -16.39
CA GLU A 16 7.93 -6.82 -15.48
C GLU A 16 6.98 -7.10 -14.31
N VAL A 17 6.49 -6.04 -13.65
CA VAL A 17 5.51 -6.14 -12.55
C VAL A 17 4.25 -6.87 -13.03
N LYS A 18 3.74 -6.52 -14.22
CA LYS A 18 2.58 -7.18 -14.82
C LYS A 18 2.85 -8.67 -15.07
N GLN A 19 4.02 -9.03 -15.58
CA GLN A 19 4.41 -10.43 -15.83
C GLN A 19 4.54 -11.22 -14.51
N LEU A 20 5.14 -10.64 -13.48
CA LEU A 20 5.24 -11.25 -12.15
C LEU A 20 3.86 -11.53 -11.56
N PHE A 21 2.92 -10.58 -11.70
CA PHE A 21 1.54 -10.76 -11.26
C PHE A 21 0.83 -11.88 -12.05
N GLN A 22 0.92 -11.87 -13.38
CA GLN A 22 0.29 -12.89 -14.25
C GLN A 22 0.84 -14.30 -14.01
N SER A 23 2.13 -14.42 -13.71
CA SER A 23 2.79 -15.68 -13.35
C SER A 23 2.58 -16.10 -11.90
N ARG A 24 1.73 -15.38 -11.15
CA ARG A 24 1.42 -15.62 -9.73
C ARG A 24 2.64 -15.57 -8.80
N ARG A 25 3.70 -14.85 -9.19
CA ARG A 25 4.90 -14.61 -8.36
C ARG A 25 4.69 -13.41 -7.43
N TYR A 26 3.66 -13.49 -6.58
CA TYR A 26 3.15 -12.36 -5.80
C TYR A 26 4.20 -11.72 -4.89
N ILE A 27 4.98 -12.51 -4.14
CA ILE A 27 6.02 -11.99 -3.24
C ILE A 27 7.05 -11.15 -4.02
N GLN A 28 7.45 -11.61 -5.20
CA GLN A 28 8.44 -10.89 -6.00
C GLN A 28 7.86 -9.64 -6.63
N CYS A 29 6.60 -9.71 -7.08
CA CYS A 29 5.86 -8.54 -7.55
C CYS A 29 5.79 -7.45 -6.45
N ALA A 30 5.46 -7.84 -5.21
CA ALA A 30 5.47 -6.94 -4.05
C ALA A 30 6.85 -6.31 -3.83
N ASN A 31 7.91 -7.11 -3.77
CA ASN A 31 9.28 -6.62 -3.54
C ASN A 31 9.75 -5.64 -4.63
N VAL A 32 9.36 -5.87 -5.89
CA VAL A 32 9.66 -4.96 -7.00
C VAL A 32 8.91 -3.65 -6.81
N CYS A 33 7.59 -3.70 -6.56
CA CYS A 33 6.81 -2.49 -6.31
C CYS A 33 7.34 -1.68 -5.12
N GLU A 34 7.62 -2.33 -3.99
CA GLU A 34 8.17 -1.70 -2.79
C GLU A 34 9.51 -1.02 -3.09
N ARG A 35 10.44 -1.73 -3.73
CA ARG A 35 11.76 -1.17 -4.09
C ARG A 35 11.64 0.12 -4.91
N PHE A 36 10.75 0.15 -5.89
CA PHE A 36 10.57 1.35 -6.73
C PHE A 36 9.88 2.47 -5.97
N LEU A 37 8.84 2.17 -5.19
CA LEU A 37 8.13 3.15 -4.38
C LEU A 37 9.03 3.76 -3.29
N SER A 38 9.94 2.99 -2.70
CA SER A 38 10.88 3.47 -1.67
C SER A 38 12.05 4.27 -2.24
N ARG A 39 12.58 3.90 -3.41
CA ARG A 39 13.77 4.57 -3.98
C ARG A 39 13.46 5.91 -4.63
N HIS A 40 12.28 6.06 -5.23
CA HIS A 40 12.00 7.19 -6.14
C HIS A 40 10.69 7.90 -5.82
N HIS A 41 10.32 8.01 -4.54
CA HIS A 41 9.03 8.54 -4.12
C HIS A 41 8.65 9.89 -4.78
N ASP A 42 9.62 10.80 -4.96
CA ASP A 42 9.41 12.15 -5.51
C ASP A 42 9.79 12.28 -6.99
N GLU A 43 10.33 11.21 -7.56
CA GLU A 43 10.94 11.17 -8.88
C GLU A 43 10.12 10.35 -9.88
N ILE A 44 9.17 9.54 -9.42
CA ILE A 44 8.32 8.74 -10.30
C ILE A 44 7.21 9.60 -10.89
N HIS A 45 7.03 9.51 -12.20
CA HIS A 45 5.88 10.10 -12.88
C HIS A 45 4.56 9.58 -12.27
N PRO A 46 3.58 10.45 -11.96
CA PRO A 46 2.34 10.07 -11.27
C PRO A 46 1.64 8.84 -11.87
N VAL A 47 1.58 8.76 -13.19
CA VAL A 47 1.06 7.60 -13.94
C VAL A 47 1.68 6.29 -13.47
N HIS A 48 3.02 6.19 -13.48
CA HIS A 48 3.72 4.97 -13.10
C HIS A 48 3.55 4.68 -11.61
N ARG A 49 3.51 5.72 -10.78
CA ARG A 49 3.29 5.59 -9.34
C ARG A 49 1.91 5.00 -9.03
N VAL A 50 0.87 5.43 -9.73
CA VAL A 50 -0.49 4.84 -9.64
C VAL A 50 -0.46 3.36 -10.01
N TYR A 51 0.18 2.99 -11.12
CA TYR A 51 0.30 1.58 -11.51
C TYR A 51 1.04 0.73 -10.47
N LEU A 52 2.14 1.24 -9.91
CA LEU A 52 2.90 0.53 -8.88
C LEU A 52 2.04 0.33 -7.62
N HIS A 53 1.38 1.37 -7.11
CA HIS A 53 0.47 1.24 -5.98
C HIS A 53 -0.70 0.28 -6.28
N PHE A 54 -1.27 0.33 -7.48
CA PHE A 54 -2.34 -0.57 -7.90
C PHE A 54 -1.93 -2.05 -7.88
N TYR A 55 -0.80 -2.39 -8.52
CA TYR A 55 -0.31 -3.77 -8.51
C TYR A 55 0.13 -4.22 -7.11
N PHE A 56 0.73 -3.32 -6.33
CA PHE A 56 1.13 -3.64 -4.96
C PHE A 56 -0.09 -3.96 -4.08
N ALA A 57 -1.15 -3.15 -4.19
CA ALA A 57 -2.41 -3.39 -3.52
C ALA A 57 -3.06 -4.72 -3.96
N LEU A 58 -3.11 -5.01 -5.26
CA LEU A 58 -3.64 -6.26 -5.81
C LEU A 58 -2.89 -7.50 -5.29
N VAL A 59 -1.57 -7.42 -5.22
CA VAL A 59 -0.72 -8.50 -4.70
C VAL A 59 -1.05 -8.77 -3.24
N HIS A 60 -1.16 -7.72 -2.41
CA HIS A 60 -1.52 -7.87 -1.01
C HIS A 60 -2.96 -8.37 -0.79
N ASP A 61 -3.94 -7.90 -1.58
CA ASP A 61 -5.31 -8.42 -1.56
C ASP A 61 -5.33 -9.92 -1.91
N THR A 62 -4.63 -10.31 -2.98
CA THR A 62 -4.56 -11.71 -3.43
C THR A 62 -3.90 -12.61 -2.38
N MET A 63 -2.75 -12.21 -1.84
CA MET A 63 -2.08 -12.95 -0.78
C MET A 63 -2.93 -13.00 0.50
N ALA A 64 -3.66 -11.92 0.84
CA ALA A 64 -4.56 -11.92 1.99
C ALA A 64 -5.71 -12.93 1.83
N ARG A 65 -6.22 -13.11 0.60
CA ARG A 65 -7.24 -14.12 0.29
C ARG A 65 -6.70 -15.55 0.44
N GLU A 66 -5.44 -15.79 0.07
CA GLU A 66 -4.80 -17.11 0.16
C GLU A 66 -4.23 -17.45 1.54
N THR A 67 -3.95 -16.44 2.38
CA THR A 67 -3.36 -16.64 3.71
C THR A 67 -4.39 -17.03 4.77
N THR A 68 -3.89 -17.58 5.88
CA THR A 68 -4.72 -17.93 7.04
C THR A 68 -5.37 -16.67 7.65
N LEU A 69 -6.53 -16.85 8.30
CA LEU A 69 -7.28 -15.76 8.94
C LEU A 69 -6.44 -14.89 9.89
N LYS A 70 -5.36 -15.42 10.49
CA LYS A 70 -4.49 -14.64 11.39
C LYS A 70 -3.66 -13.57 10.68
N HIS A 71 -3.25 -13.82 9.44
CA HIS A 71 -2.38 -12.91 8.66
C HIS A 71 -3.15 -12.14 7.59
N ARG A 72 -4.40 -12.54 7.31
CA ARG A 72 -5.27 -11.88 6.34
C ARG A 72 -5.49 -10.39 6.65
N SER A 73 -5.71 -10.02 7.91
CA SER A 73 -6.01 -8.63 8.27
C SER A 73 -4.88 -7.66 7.91
N ALA A 74 -3.63 -8.02 8.22
CA ALA A 74 -2.47 -7.19 7.89
C ALA A 74 -2.29 -7.03 6.37
N GLY A 75 -2.53 -8.10 5.60
CA GLY A 75 -2.50 -8.04 4.14
C GLY A 75 -3.59 -7.13 3.56
N LEU A 76 -4.82 -7.20 4.09
CA LEU A 76 -5.93 -6.34 3.67
C LEU A 76 -5.71 -4.87 4.03
N GLU A 77 -5.10 -4.58 5.19
CA GLU A 77 -4.74 -3.21 5.59
C GLU A 77 -3.70 -2.61 4.64
N LEU A 78 -2.65 -3.36 4.27
CA LEU A 78 -1.68 -2.90 3.29
C LEU A 78 -2.30 -2.68 1.90
N ALA A 79 -3.20 -3.58 1.48
CA ALA A 79 -3.91 -3.43 0.22
C ALA A 79 -4.76 -2.14 0.20
N GLU A 80 -5.53 -1.89 1.26
CA GLU A 80 -6.34 -0.68 1.43
C GLU A 80 -5.48 0.58 1.37
N GLN A 81 -4.37 0.63 2.10
CA GLN A 81 -3.46 1.78 2.12
C GLN A 81 -2.95 2.12 0.72
N HIS A 82 -2.56 1.11 -0.07
CA HIS A 82 -2.06 1.34 -1.42
C HIS A 82 -3.15 1.68 -2.43
N TYR A 83 -4.38 1.15 -2.28
CA TYR A 83 -5.52 1.62 -3.08
C TYR A 83 -5.83 3.09 -2.80
N CYS A 84 -5.86 3.50 -1.53
CA CYS A 84 -6.05 4.90 -1.15
C CYS A 84 -4.94 5.79 -1.70
N ALA A 85 -3.67 5.39 -1.58
CA ALA A 85 -2.54 6.14 -2.14
C ALA A 85 -2.64 6.30 -3.67
N ALA A 86 -3.10 5.27 -4.39
CA ALA A 86 -3.33 5.36 -5.82
C ALA A 86 -4.46 6.35 -6.17
N ILE A 87 -5.55 6.33 -5.40
CA ILE A 87 -6.67 7.28 -5.56
C ILE A 87 -6.19 8.71 -5.27
N ASP A 88 -5.44 8.93 -4.19
CA ASP A 88 -4.93 10.27 -3.81
C ASP A 88 -4.05 10.89 -4.91
N ILE A 89 -3.29 10.08 -5.66
CA ILE A 89 -2.49 10.55 -6.79
C ILE A 89 -3.37 10.91 -8.01
N LEU A 90 -4.47 10.18 -8.23
CA LEU A 90 -5.40 10.39 -9.34
C LEU A 90 -6.38 11.53 -9.10
N THR A 91 -6.76 11.75 -7.85
CA THR A 91 -7.59 12.85 -7.39
C THR A 91 -6.72 13.76 -6.53
N PRO A 92 -5.73 14.45 -7.11
CA PRO A 92 -5.00 15.47 -6.37
C PRO A 92 -6.05 16.44 -5.87
N SER A 93 -6.24 16.48 -4.55
CA SER A 93 -7.22 17.32 -3.87
C SER A 93 -6.82 18.77 -4.11
N GLU A 94 -7.29 19.30 -5.24
CA GLU A 94 -7.30 20.64 -5.77
C GLU A 94 -6.04 21.52 -5.52
N PRO A 95 -5.45 22.10 -6.58
CA PRO A 95 -4.35 23.04 -6.42
C PRO A 95 -4.82 24.22 -5.58
N TYR A 96 -4.08 24.52 -4.52
CA TYR A 96 -4.00 25.83 -3.86
C TYR A 96 -5.03 26.85 -4.35
N ASN A 97 -6.04 27.13 -3.50
CA ASN A 97 -7.00 28.23 -3.67
C ASN A 97 -6.32 29.46 -4.30
N LEU A 98 -6.57 29.69 -5.60
CA LEU A 98 -6.21 30.93 -6.28
C LEU A 98 -7.00 32.14 -5.73
N ASP A 99 -8.02 31.88 -4.91
CA ASP A 99 -8.80 32.88 -4.19
C ASP A 99 -8.00 33.63 -3.11
N ASP A 100 -6.85 33.12 -2.66
CA ASP A 100 -5.96 33.86 -1.75
C ASP A 100 -5.10 34.93 -2.45
N ILE A 101 -5.03 34.93 -3.79
CA ILE A 101 -4.25 35.92 -4.56
C ILE A 101 -5.13 37.09 -5.03
N LEU A 102 -6.47 36.94 -5.03
CA LEU A 102 -7.42 38.00 -5.36
C LEU A 102 -8.28 38.43 -4.16
N SER A 103 -7.73 38.41 -2.95
CA SER A 103 -8.28 39.22 -1.85
C SER A 103 -7.69 40.63 -1.93
N PRO A 104 -8.36 41.62 -2.59
CA PRO A 104 -7.96 43.01 -2.45
C PRO A 104 -8.08 43.40 -0.98
N VAL A 105 -6.97 43.88 -0.43
CA VAL A 105 -6.90 44.65 0.80
C VAL A 105 -8.06 45.64 0.82
N SER A 106 -9.10 45.34 1.59
CA SER A 106 -10.11 46.31 1.99
C SER A 106 -10.02 46.46 3.51
N PRO A 107 -9.98 47.69 4.03
CA PRO A 107 -9.73 47.96 5.43
C PRO A 107 -10.94 47.54 6.29
N THR A 108 -10.65 47.11 7.51
CA THR A 108 -11.50 47.12 8.72
C THR A 108 -12.90 47.73 8.58
N PRO A 109 -13.91 47.05 9.13
CA PRO A 109 -14.45 47.57 10.37
C PRO A 109 -14.64 46.51 11.47
N GLU A 110 -14.40 46.96 12.69
CA GLU A 110 -14.82 46.36 13.96
C GLU A 110 -16.32 46.02 13.93
N TYR A 111 -16.72 44.80 14.33
CA TYR A 111 -17.65 44.55 15.46
C TYR A 111 -18.03 43.06 15.56
N LEU A 112 -17.76 42.50 16.75
CA LEU A 112 -18.54 41.53 17.54
C LEU A 112 -19.41 40.46 16.84
N GLY A 113 -19.09 39.20 17.13
CA GLY A 113 -20.08 38.32 17.77
C GLY A 113 -20.28 36.90 17.20
N VAL A 114 -20.06 35.93 18.11
CA VAL A 114 -20.89 34.72 18.31
C VAL A 114 -20.52 33.42 17.55
N ALA A 115 -20.10 32.46 18.39
CA ALA A 115 -20.34 31.01 18.36
C ALA A 115 -19.83 30.15 17.18
N GLY A 116 -18.74 29.44 17.46
CA GLY A 116 -18.85 28.02 17.77
C GLY A 116 -18.96 27.04 16.61
N PHE A 117 -17.82 26.56 16.11
CA PHE A 117 -17.69 25.19 15.60
C PHE A 117 -16.37 24.57 16.09
N ARG A 118 -16.52 23.50 16.89
CA ARG A 118 -15.43 22.66 17.39
C ARG A 118 -14.80 21.92 16.20
N ARG A 119 -13.56 22.28 15.86
CA ARG A 119 -12.73 21.56 14.89
C ARG A 119 -11.98 20.46 15.65
N ASN A 120 -12.28 19.20 15.37
CA ASN A 120 -11.59 18.06 15.96
C ASN A 120 -10.16 17.98 15.39
N SER A 121 -9.19 18.30 16.22
CA SER A 121 -7.77 18.11 15.96
C SER A 121 -7.47 16.62 15.85
N ARG A 122 -7.03 16.18 14.66
CA ARG A 122 -6.47 14.83 14.46
C ARG A 122 -5.19 14.68 15.26
N LEU A 123 -5.16 13.61 16.05
CA LEU A 123 -4.04 13.14 16.85
C LEU A 123 -2.82 12.87 15.96
N SER A 124 -1.74 13.56 16.27
CA SER A 124 -0.37 13.25 15.84
C SER A 124 0.09 12.00 16.61
N PHE A 125 0.11 10.84 15.95
CA PHE A 125 0.91 9.71 16.41
C PHE A 125 2.31 9.81 15.81
N ARG A 126 3.22 10.40 16.59
CA ARG A 126 4.65 10.11 16.50
C ARG A 126 4.81 8.65 16.95
N SER A 127 5.14 7.76 16.03
CA SER A 127 5.73 6.47 16.40
C SER A 127 7.21 6.51 16.10
N ALA A 128 7.95 6.23 17.17
CA ALA A 128 9.40 6.27 17.25
C ALA A 128 10.03 5.18 16.38
N THR A 129 11.16 5.58 15.81
CA THR A 129 12.28 4.76 15.37
C THR A 129 12.54 3.55 16.25
N SER A 130 12.71 2.38 15.63
CA SER A 130 13.43 1.25 16.20
C SER A 130 14.33 0.66 15.13
N SER A 131 15.62 0.94 15.29
CA SER A 131 16.75 0.43 14.52
C SER A 131 17.29 -0.84 15.19
N THR A 132 17.45 -1.95 14.47
CA THR A 132 18.40 -3.02 14.81
C THR A 132 18.69 -3.91 13.60
N GLY A 133 19.99 -4.08 13.28
CA GLY A 133 20.55 -5.15 12.43
C GLY A 133 20.76 -4.74 10.97
N SER A 134 21.91 -4.18 10.54
CA SER A 134 23.26 -4.79 10.48
C SER A 134 23.24 -6.13 9.77
N ASP A 135 23.56 -6.14 8.48
CA ASP A 135 24.56 -7.06 7.93
C ASP A 135 25.17 -6.49 6.64
N ASP A 136 26.49 -6.50 6.66
CA ASP A 136 27.47 -6.20 5.62
C ASP A 136 27.20 -6.96 4.32
N GLU A 137 27.32 -6.27 3.18
CA GLU A 137 27.85 -6.87 1.94
C GLU A 137 28.55 -5.74 1.16
N ASP A 138 29.86 -5.64 1.38
CA ASP A 138 30.80 -4.86 0.59
C ASP A 138 30.69 -5.21 -0.90
N ARG A 139 30.27 -4.24 -1.71
CA ARG A 139 30.44 -4.33 -3.18
C ARG A 139 31.10 -3.08 -3.70
N ALA A 140 32.42 -3.09 -3.59
CA ALA A 140 33.33 -2.20 -4.30
C ALA A 140 33.08 -2.31 -5.81
N TRP A 141 32.62 -1.23 -6.42
CA TRP A 141 32.70 -1.04 -7.86
C TRP A 141 33.80 -0.01 -8.11
N ASP A 142 34.85 -0.50 -8.76
CA ASP A 142 36.02 0.26 -9.18
C ASP A 142 35.63 1.50 -9.96
N ARG A 143 36.15 2.62 -9.46
CA ARG A 143 36.10 3.95 -10.05
C ARG A 143 37.06 3.95 -11.24
N VAL A 144 36.53 3.93 -12.46
CA VAL A 144 37.33 4.15 -13.66
C VAL A 144 37.55 5.65 -13.81
N ASP A 145 38.79 6.07 -13.54
CA ASP A 145 39.30 7.40 -13.84
C ASP A 145 39.21 7.68 -15.35
N SER A 146 38.57 8.80 -15.72
CA SER A 146 38.61 9.36 -17.07
C SER A 146 39.45 10.65 -17.05
N PRO A 147 40.64 10.67 -17.66
CA PRO A 147 41.55 11.81 -17.59
C PRO A 147 41.67 12.55 -18.93
N TYR A 148 40.75 13.47 -19.25
CA TYR A 148 40.88 14.49 -20.31
C TYR A 148 39.78 15.54 -20.04
N ASP A 149 39.93 16.86 -20.13
CA ASP A 149 41.05 17.73 -20.46
C ASP A 149 40.70 19.13 -19.94
N ASN A 150 41.69 19.81 -19.36
CA ASN A 150 41.62 21.23 -19.04
C ASN A 150 41.85 22.05 -20.32
N ALA A 151 40.95 22.96 -20.66
CA ALA A 151 41.24 24.05 -21.59
C ALA A 151 40.77 25.39 -20.98
N PRO A 152 41.67 26.37 -20.78
CA PRO A 152 41.29 27.70 -20.34
C PRO A 152 41.14 28.67 -21.52
N SER A 153 40.42 29.76 -21.22
CA SER A 153 40.49 31.10 -21.84
C SER A 153 39.55 31.40 -23.02
N ARG A 154 38.62 32.35 -22.81
CA ARG A 154 38.67 33.63 -23.55
C ARG A 154 37.76 34.71 -22.97
N THR A 155 38.38 35.86 -22.75
CA THR A 155 37.81 37.13 -22.30
C THR A 155 37.14 37.92 -23.42
N HIS A 156 36.29 38.86 -22.98
CA HIS A 156 35.76 40.06 -23.66
C HIS A 156 34.67 39.91 -24.73
N SER A 157 33.49 40.46 -24.42
CA SER A 157 32.93 41.60 -25.19
C SER A 157 31.73 42.20 -24.45
N PHE A 158 31.89 43.39 -23.88
CA PHE A 158 30.76 44.24 -23.50
C PHE A 158 30.17 44.82 -24.79
N ARG A 159 29.07 44.25 -25.26
CA ARG A 159 28.21 44.87 -26.27
C ARG A 159 26.92 45.34 -25.61
N THR A 160 26.79 46.66 -25.49
CA THR A 160 25.52 47.35 -25.29
C THR A 160 24.70 47.23 -26.58
N GLY A 161 23.68 46.37 -26.58
CA GLY A 161 22.90 46.11 -27.78
C GLY A 161 21.51 45.59 -27.47
N ARG A 162 20.53 46.50 -27.63
CA ARG A 162 19.10 46.36 -27.96
C ARG A 162 18.27 45.29 -27.21
N PRO A 163 17.02 45.64 -26.77
CA PRO A 163 16.13 44.68 -26.14
C PRO A 163 15.86 43.52 -27.11
N ARG A 164 16.37 42.35 -26.75
CA ARG A 164 16.19 41.10 -27.49
C ARG A 164 14.72 40.67 -27.27
N PRO A 165 13.93 40.44 -28.33
CA PRO A 165 12.59 39.91 -28.17
C PRO A 165 12.67 38.61 -27.38
N THR A 166 11.85 38.50 -26.33
CA THR A 166 11.77 37.31 -25.48
C THR A 166 11.60 36.09 -26.37
N PRO A 167 12.41 35.03 -26.19
CA PRO A 167 12.27 33.82 -26.98
C PRO A 167 10.84 33.30 -26.81
N ILE A 168 10.14 33.11 -27.93
CA ILE A 168 8.84 32.45 -27.96
C ILE A 168 9.12 31.02 -27.47
N THR A 169 8.81 30.77 -26.19
CA THR A 169 8.80 29.43 -25.62
C THR A 169 7.64 28.68 -26.25
N THR A 170 7.89 28.04 -27.39
CA THR A 170 6.96 27.06 -27.95
C THR A 170 6.96 25.88 -27.01
N VAL A 171 5.94 25.81 -26.15
CA VAL A 171 5.67 24.62 -25.35
C VAL A 171 5.54 23.46 -26.33
N ASP A 172 6.34 22.42 -26.12
CA ASP A 172 6.49 21.29 -27.03
C ASP A 172 5.13 20.57 -27.17
N ALA A 173 4.43 20.81 -28.28
CA ALA A 173 3.07 20.31 -28.49
C ALA A 173 3.00 18.78 -28.44
N SER A 174 4.10 18.10 -28.78
CA SER A 174 4.23 16.65 -28.69
C SER A 174 4.01 16.12 -27.26
N ARG A 175 4.45 16.89 -26.25
CA ARG A 175 4.36 16.52 -24.84
C ARG A 175 2.93 16.66 -24.30
N ALA A 176 2.22 17.72 -24.67
CA ALA A 176 0.84 17.94 -24.25
C ALA A 176 -0.08 16.79 -24.70
N TYR A 177 0.13 16.27 -25.91
CA TYR A 177 -0.62 15.11 -26.42
C TYR A 177 -0.44 13.83 -25.61
N HIS A 178 0.77 13.58 -25.08
CA HIS A 178 1.01 12.41 -24.25
C HIS A 178 0.31 12.54 -22.89
N GLU A 179 0.39 13.71 -22.26
CA GLU A 179 -0.25 13.97 -20.96
C GLU A 179 -1.79 13.80 -21.04
N ASP A 180 -2.42 14.32 -22.10
CA ASP A 180 -3.87 14.18 -22.31
C ASP A 180 -4.31 12.72 -22.47
N ARG A 181 -3.59 11.93 -23.28
CA ARG A 181 -3.92 10.51 -23.47
C ARG A 181 -3.76 9.71 -22.19
N PHE A 182 -2.69 9.96 -21.42
CA PHE A 182 -2.47 9.28 -20.15
C PHE A 182 -3.54 9.67 -19.11
N SER A 183 -4.01 10.92 -19.13
CA SER A 183 -5.08 11.34 -18.22
C SER A 183 -6.35 10.52 -18.42
N ALA A 184 -6.78 10.29 -19.66
CA ALA A 184 -7.99 9.51 -19.96
C ALA A 184 -7.88 8.05 -19.48
N GLU A 185 -6.73 7.41 -19.71
CA GLU A 185 -6.48 6.03 -19.25
C GLU A 185 -6.43 5.93 -17.72
N LEU A 186 -5.83 6.93 -17.06
CA LEU A 186 -5.78 7.01 -15.60
C LEU A 186 -7.18 7.22 -14.99
N PHE A 187 -8.01 8.08 -15.58
CA PHE A 187 -9.38 8.26 -15.11
C PHE A 187 -10.24 6.99 -15.29
N ALA A 188 -9.99 6.19 -16.33
CA ALA A 188 -10.63 4.89 -16.49
C ALA A 188 -10.23 3.87 -15.41
N LEU A 189 -9.07 4.05 -14.77
CA LEU A 189 -8.59 3.19 -13.68
C LEU A 189 -9.24 3.52 -12.33
N LEU A 190 -9.79 4.72 -12.16
CA LEU A 190 -10.37 5.17 -10.89
C LEU A 190 -11.60 4.34 -10.45
N PRO A 191 -12.59 4.05 -11.32
CA PRO A 191 -13.69 3.14 -10.96
C PRO A 191 -13.22 1.73 -10.59
N LEU A 192 -12.14 1.26 -11.23
CA LEU A 192 -11.54 -0.04 -10.93
C LEU A 192 -10.94 -0.05 -9.51
N LEU A 193 -10.18 0.98 -9.15
CA LEU A 193 -9.63 1.14 -7.79
C LEU A 193 -10.72 1.15 -6.73
N HIS A 194 -11.80 1.93 -6.93
CA HIS A 194 -12.91 1.97 -5.98
C HIS A 194 -13.62 0.62 -5.83
N THR A 195 -13.78 -0.13 -6.92
CA THR A 195 -14.36 -1.47 -6.89
C THR A 195 -13.52 -2.42 -6.04
N HIS A 196 -12.20 -2.43 -6.25
CA HIS A 196 -11.29 -3.27 -5.46
C HIS A 196 -11.23 -2.85 -3.99
N LEU A 197 -11.15 -1.54 -3.71
CA LEU A 197 -11.16 -1.00 -2.36
C LEU A 197 -12.44 -1.39 -1.60
N ARG A 198 -13.60 -1.36 -2.25
CA ARG A 198 -14.86 -1.85 -1.68
C ARG A 198 -14.76 -3.33 -1.33
N GLY A 199 -14.24 -4.16 -2.23
CA GLY A 199 -14.06 -5.59 -1.98
C GLY A 199 -13.10 -5.89 -0.82
N VAL A 200 -12.03 -5.10 -0.65
CA VAL A 200 -11.15 -5.19 0.52
C VAL A 200 -11.91 -4.84 1.80
N ASN A 201 -12.71 -3.78 1.79
CA ASN A 201 -13.50 -3.35 2.94
C ASN A 201 -14.59 -4.36 3.33
N GLU A 202 -15.24 -4.99 2.35
CA GLU A 202 -16.18 -6.09 2.57
C GLU A 202 -15.48 -7.27 3.26
N LEU A 203 -14.33 -7.71 2.76
CA LEU A 203 -13.55 -8.78 3.39
C LEU A 203 -13.09 -8.42 4.81
N LYS A 204 -12.69 -7.17 5.05
CA LYS A 204 -12.34 -6.68 6.39
C LYS A 204 -13.55 -6.71 7.34
N SER A 205 -14.74 -6.43 6.84
CA SER A 205 -15.99 -6.48 7.63
C SER A 205 -16.44 -7.90 7.96
N GLU A 206 -16.17 -8.86 7.06
CA GLU A 206 -16.46 -10.28 7.26
C GLU A 206 -15.47 -10.94 8.23
N MET A 207 -14.24 -10.41 8.35
CA MET A 207 -13.31 -10.94 9.34
C MET A 207 -13.92 -10.77 10.72
N PRO A 208 -14.11 -11.88 11.48
CA PRO A 208 -14.64 -11.79 12.82
C PRO A 208 -13.67 -10.92 13.60
N THR A 209 -14.12 -9.70 13.93
CA THR A 209 -13.39 -8.83 14.84
C THR A 209 -13.11 -9.71 16.05
N PRO A 210 -11.86 -9.88 16.48
CA PRO A 210 -11.56 -10.66 17.68
C PRO A 210 -12.25 -9.92 18.82
N ARG A 211 -13.51 -10.28 19.08
CA ARG A 211 -14.28 -9.84 20.22
C ARG A 211 -13.52 -10.46 21.37
N GLY A 212 -12.59 -9.68 21.92
CA GLY A 212 -11.99 -9.89 23.22
C GLY A 212 -13.09 -9.80 24.27
N SER A 213 -13.96 -10.82 24.29
CA SER A 213 -14.85 -11.13 25.38
C SER A 213 -14.52 -12.53 25.89
N PHE A 214 -13.23 -12.83 25.91
CA PHE A 214 -12.69 -13.61 27.01
C PHE A 214 -11.67 -12.71 27.69
N SER A 215 -12.18 -11.78 28.48
CA SER A 215 -11.57 -11.51 29.77
C SER A 215 -11.65 -12.81 30.60
N ARG A 216 -10.99 -13.87 30.13
CA ARG A 216 -10.41 -14.84 31.02
C ARG A 216 -9.28 -14.05 31.62
N SER A 217 -9.57 -13.43 32.76
CA SER A 217 -8.58 -13.12 33.77
C SER A 217 -7.66 -14.34 33.85
N ARG A 218 -6.57 -14.32 33.08
CA ARG A 218 -5.40 -15.13 33.35
C ARG A 218 -4.88 -14.54 34.64
N THR A 219 -5.47 -15.00 35.74
CA THR A 219 -4.79 -14.96 37.03
C THR A 219 -3.44 -15.62 36.78
N SER A 220 -2.41 -14.80 36.79
CA SER A 220 -1.02 -15.22 36.83
C SER A 220 -0.84 -16.00 38.13
N ILE A 221 -1.05 -17.31 38.09
CA ILE A 221 -0.70 -18.24 39.16
C ILE A 221 0.50 -19.06 38.70
N TRP A 222 1.60 -18.37 38.42
CA TRP A 222 2.95 -18.85 38.67
C TRP A 222 3.53 -17.75 39.57
N SER A 223 3.64 -17.87 40.89
CA SER A 223 4.10 -18.99 41.69
C SER A 223 3.57 -18.85 43.11
N LEU A 224 2.68 -19.73 43.54
CA LEU A 224 2.63 -20.15 44.95
C LEU A 224 2.29 -21.63 44.94
N ARG A 225 3.14 -22.41 45.61
CA ARG A 225 2.88 -23.79 45.99
C ARG A 225 1.43 -23.93 46.46
N PRO A 226 0.67 -24.93 45.97
CA PRO A 226 -0.64 -25.21 46.53
C PRO A 226 -0.41 -25.86 47.91
N GLN A 227 -0.47 -25.04 48.95
CA GLN A 227 -0.72 -25.48 50.31
C GLN A 227 -2.16 -25.13 50.65
N SER A 228 -3.11 -25.83 50.04
CA SER A 228 -4.46 -25.95 50.58
C SER A 228 -5.12 -27.17 49.97
N ARG A 229 -4.97 -28.25 50.72
CA ARG A 229 -5.84 -29.40 50.74
C ARG A 229 -7.10 -28.90 51.44
N ASP A 230 -8.15 -28.60 50.67
CA ASP A 230 -9.58 -28.62 51.05
C ASP A 230 -10.38 -27.74 50.07
N SER A 231 -10.92 -28.36 49.03
CA SER A 231 -12.08 -27.87 48.30
C SER A 231 -12.80 -29.08 47.71
N THR A 232 -13.46 -29.77 48.63
CA THR A 232 -14.54 -30.73 48.41
C THR A 232 -15.70 -29.99 47.77
N GLY A 233 -16.12 -30.40 46.57
CA GLY A 233 -17.37 -29.91 45.96
C GLY A 233 -17.25 -29.28 44.57
N SER A 234 -16.19 -29.52 43.82
CA SER A 234 -16.23 -29.26 42.37
C SER A 234 -17.15 -30.30 41.74
N ASP A 235 -18.26 -29.82 41.19
CA ASP A 235 -19.35 -30.58 40.58
C ASP A 235 -18.81 -31.43 39.41
N GLU A 236 -18.72 -32.75 39.62
CA GLU A 236 -18.26 -33.74 38.62
C GLU A 236 -19.04 -33.62 37.30
N SER A 237 -20.27 -33.10 37.35
CA SER A 237 -21.11 -32.91 36.16
C SER A 237 -20.53 -31.92 35.15
N GLU A 238 -19.80 -30.90 35.61
CA GLU A 238 -19.21 -29.88 34.73
C GLU A 238 -17.97 -30.43 33.99
N LEU A 239 -17.19 -31.27 34.67
CA LEU A 239 -16.04 -31.96 34.06
C LEU A 239 -16.48 -32.98 33.00
N ASP A 240 -17.58 -33.68 33.23
CA ASP A 240 -18.13 -34.61 32.25
C ASP A 240 -18.76 -33.92 31.04
N GLN A 241 -19.32 -32.71 31.21
CA GLN A 241 -19.80 -31.91 30.08
C GLN A 241 -18.65 -31.47 29.15
N VAL A 242 -17.49 -31.12 29.72
CA VAL A 242 -16.27 -30.80 28.94
C VAL A 242 -15.70 -32.04 28.24
N ARG A 243 -15.79 -33.23 28.85
CA ARG A 243 -15.38 -34.48 28.19
C ARG A 243 -16.33 -34.88 27.07
N SER A 244 -17.63 -34.66 27.24
CA SER A 244 -18.67 -34.98 26.26
C SER A 244 -18.55 -34.12 25.01
N SER A 245 -18.36 -32.81 25.18
CA SER A 245 -18.19 -31.86 24.06
C SER A 245 -16.94 -32.14 23.19
N ARG A 246 -15.93 -32.86 23.71
CA ARG A 246 -14.77 -33.29 22.92
C ARG A 246 -15.02 -34.56 22.11
N LYS A 247 -16.03 -35.36 22.45
CA LYS A 247 -16.40 -36.57 21.69
C LYS A 247 -17.23 -36.23 20.45
N ASP A 248 -17.94 -35.10 20.45
CA ASP A 248 -18.81 -34.69 19.33
C ASP A 248 -18.09 -33.88 18.25
N VAL A 249 -16.76 -33.79 18.31
CA VAL A 249 -15.99 -33.23 17.19
C VAL A 249 -15.98 -34.27 16.08
N ASN A 250 -16.99 -34.19 15.20
CA ASN A 250 -17.06 -34.96 13.97
C ASN A 250 -15.75 -34.78 13.21
N PHE A 251 -14.88 -35.79 13.29
CA PHE A 251 -13.68 -35.85 12.50
C PHE A 251 -14.09 -35.71 11.04
N ARG A 252 -13.40 -34.82 10.31
CA ARG A 252 -13.59 -34.67 8.87
C ARG A 252 -13.64 -36.07 8.25
N PRO A 253 -14.62 -36.37 7.39
CA PRO A 253 -14.72 -37.68 6.76
C PRO A 253 -13.35 -38.01 6.16
N ARG A 254 -12.81 -39.16 6.58
CA ARG A 254 -11.50 -39.62 6.10
C ARG A 254 -11.58 -39.72 4.58
N PHE A 255 -10.48 -39.39 3.92
CA PHE A 255 -10.37 -39.48 2.47
C PHE A 255 -10.77 -40.89 2.00
N ASP A 256 -11.81 -40.96 1.16
CA ASP A 256 -12.28 -42.22 0.56
C ASP A 256 -11.75 -42.35 -0.87
N PRO A 257 -10.69 -43.14 -1.10
CA PRO A 257 -10.11 -43.32 -2.42
C PRO A 257 -11.05 -44.08 -3.39
N ALA A 258 -12.09 -44.76 -2.89
CA ALA A 258 -13.07 -45.42 -3.74
C ALA A 258 -14.08 -44.40 -4.31
N GLY A 259 -14.61 -43.51 -3.47
CA GLY A 259 -15.50 -42.43 -3.90
C GLY A 259 -14.88 -41.52 -4.96
N VAL A 260 -13.61 -41.13 -4.79
CA VAL A 260 -12.90 -40.31 -5.79
C VAL A 260 -12.72 -41.04 -7.11
N ARG A 261 -12.36 -42.34 -7.07
CA ARG A 261 -12.25 -43.15 -8.30
C ARG A 261 -13.59 -43.28 -9.04
N LYS A 262 -14.69 -43.44 -8.30
CA LYS A 262 -16.04 -43.50 -8.87
C LYS A 262 -16.38 -42.19 -9.61
N LEU A 263 -16.14 -41.05 -8.97
CA LEU A 263 -16.34 -39.72 -9.57
C LEU A 263 -15.51 -39.53 -10.85
N CYS A 264 -14.24 -39.95 -10.85
CA CYS A 264 -13.41 -39.89 -12.05
C CYS A 264 -13.96 -40.76 -13.18
N ASN A 265 -14.43 -41.98 -12.87
CA ASN A 265 -15.01 -42.86 -13.88
C ASN A 265 -16.33 -42.32 -14.44
N GLU A 266 -17.17 -41.71 -13.61
CA GLU A 266 -18.40 -41.06 -14.03
C GLU A 266 -18.10 -39.88 -14.96
N ALA A 267 -17.16 -39.01 -14.59
CA ALA A 267 -16.74 -37.88 -15.43
C ALA A 267 -16.12 -38.31 -16.77
N LEU A 268 -15.39 -39.43 -16.80
CA LEU A 268 -14.83 -39.99 -18.04
C LEU A 268 -15.88 -40.66 -18.93
N ALA A 269 -16.99 -41.13 -18.35
CA ALA A 269 -18.08 -41.74 -19.11
C ALA A 269 -19.00 -40.72 -19.79
N GLU A 270 -18.95 -39.45 -19.37
CA GLU A 270 -19.69 -38.35 -19.99
C GLU A 270 -18.99 -37.73 -21.22
N LEU A 271 -17.72 -38.09 -21.48
CA LEU A 271 -16.93 -37.64 -22.63
C LEU A 271 -17.02 -38.62 -23.81
#